data_AF-A0A927MMN7-F1
#
_entry.id   AF-A0A927MMN7-F1
#
_cell.length_a   1.000
_cell.length_b   1.000
_cell.length_c   1.000
_cell.angle_alpha   90.00
_cell.angle_beta   90.00
_cell.angle_gamma   90.00
#
_symmetry.space_group_name_H-M   'P 1'
#
loop_
_entity.id
_entity.type
_entity.pdbx_description
1 polymer ?
#
loop_
_entity_poly.entity_id
_entity_poly.type
_entity_poly.pdbx_seq_one_letter_code
_entity_poly.pdbx_strand_id
1 'polypeptide(L)' 'MRWHEPIRALEIGRDRPDEVSGSFEENKQELTEELGDVLGNLIVIANKYNIPLEEVFNAHKKKLSERYSTA' A
#
# COMPACT_ATOMS: atom_id res chain seq x y z
N MET A 1 -2.04 9.54 -13.47
CA MET A 1 -1.67 8.26 -12.83
C MET A 1 -2.93 7.67 -12.22
N ARG A 2 -3.34 6.45 -12.63
CA ARG A 2 -4.65 5.85 -12.32
C ARG A 2 -4.49 4.84 -11.18
N TRP A 3 -4.41 5.34 -9.94
CA TRP A 3 -4.15 4.61 -8.68
C TRP A 3 -5.19 3.53 -8.25
N HIS A 4 -6.14 3.16 -9.11
CA HIS A 4 -7.29 2.34 -8.70
C HIS A 4 -7.38 0.97 -9.37
N GLU A 5 -6.61 0.70 -10.42
CA GLU A 5 -6.76 -0.54 -11.17
C GLU A 5 -6.12 -1.78 -10.51
N PRO A 6 -4.90 -1.72 -9.97
CA PRO A 6 -4.27 -2.90 -9.37
C PRO A 6 -5.00 -3.40 -8.11
N ILE A 7 -5.46 -2.48 -7.26
CA ILE A 7 -6.23 -2.79 -6.04
C ILE A 7 -7.59 -3.40 -6.40
N ARG A 8 -8.31 -2.83 -7.38
CA ARG A 8 -9.62 -3.37 -7.82
C ARG A 8 -9.49 -4.75 -8.46
N ALA A 9 -8.41 -4.99 -9.22
CA ALA A 9 -8.15 -6.29 -9.82
C ALA A 9 -7.95 -7.40 -8.78
N LEU A 10 -7.35 -7.07 -7.63
CA LEU A 10 -7.06 -8.02 -6.55
C LEU A 10 -8.19 -8.15 -5.52
N GLU A 11 -8.99 -7.11 -5.26
CA GLU A 11 -10.01 -7.11 -4.20
C GLU A 11 -11.43 -7.50 -4.67
N ILE A 12 -11.83 -7.21 -5.92
CA ILE A 12 -13.24 -7.33 -6.36
C ILE A 12 -13.41 -8.23 -7.59
N GLY A 13 -12.32 -8.51 -8.33
CA GLY A 13 -12.40 -9.12 -9.66
C GLY A 13 -12.76 -8.09 -10.73
N ARG A 14 -12.27 -8.29 -11.97
CA ARG A 14 -12.46 -7.36 -13.10
C ARG A 14 -13.90 -7.41 -13.61
N ASP A 15 -14.66 -6.35 -13.35
CA ASP A 15 -16.04 -6.19 -13.85
C ASP A 15 -16.08 -5.51 -15.24
N ARG A 16 -15.12 -5.84 -16.11
CA ARG A 16 -15.06 -5.36 -17.49
C ARG A 16 -14.74 -6.50 -18.46
N PRO A 17 -15.67 -6.86 -19.36
CA PRO A 17 -15.48 -7.98 -20.29
C PRO A 17 -14.41 -7.73 -21.36
N ASP A 18 -13.96 -6.49 -21.55
CA ASP A 18 -13.12 -6.08 -22.69
C ASP A 18 -11.63 -5.86 -22.33
N GLU A 19 -11.23 -6.08 -21.08
CA GLU A 19 -9.87 -5.86 -20.61
C GLU A 19 -9.10 -7.18 -20.58
N VAL A 20 -7.97 -7.25 -21.30
CA VAL A 20 -7.06 -8.41 -21.25
C VAL A 20 -6.53 -8.54 -19.82
N SER A 21 -6.88 -9.63 -19.14
CA SER A 21 -6.40 -9.92 -17.79
C SER A 21 -4.89 -10.09 -17.79
N GLY A 22 -4.16 -9.14 -17.21
CA GLY A 22 -2.79 -9.36 -16.76
C GLY A 22 -2.74 -10.55 -15.79
N SER A 23 -1.67 -11.33 -15.84
CA SER A 23 -1.46 -12.43 -14.91
C SER A 23 -1.48 -11.93 -13.46
N PHE A 24 -1.77 -12.82 -12.52
CA PHE A 24 -1.72 -12.49 -11.09
C PHE A 24 -0.37 -11.87 -10.69
N GLU A 25 0.74 -12.38 -11.24
CA GLU A 25 2.08 -11.86 -10.95
C GLU A 25 2.31 -10.46 -11.52
N GLU A 26 1.81 -10.15 -12.71
CA GLU A 26 1.87 -8.79 -13.29
C GLU A 26 1.07 -7.80 -12.42
N ASN A 27 -0.16 -8.15 -12.05
CA ASN A 27 -0.98 -7.28 -11.19
C ASN A 27 -0.37 -7.09 -9.80
N LYS A 28 0.29 -8.13 -9.26
CA LYS A 28 1.00 -8.07 -7.99
C LYS A 28 2.24 -7.19 -8.08
N GLN A 29 2.98 -7.26 -9.19
CA GLN A 29 4.12 -6.39 -9.43
C GLN A 29 3.68 -4.93 -9.51
N GLU A 30 2.64 -4.62 -10.30
CA GLU A 30 2.08 -3.27 -10.41
C GLU A 30 1.61 -2.75 -9.04
N LEU A 31 0.88 -3.56 -8.26
CA LEU A 31 0.49 -3.17 -6.90
C LEU A 31 1.72 -2.89 -6.01
N THR A 32 2.76 -3.71 -6.13
CA THR A 32 4.00 -3.53 -5.34
C THR A 32 4.69 -2.22 -5.68
N GLU A 33 4.72 -1.84 -6.96
CA GLU A 33 5.27 -0.57 -7.44
C GLU A 33 4.47 0.63 -6.89
N GLU A 34 3.14 0.58 -6.98
CA GLU A 34 2.27 1.66 -6.47
C GLU A 34 2.38 1.81 -4.94
N LEU A 35 2.49 0.71 -4.20
CA LEU A 35 2.77 0.74 -2.76
C LEU A 35 4.15 1.36 -2.47
N GLY A 36 5.14 1.07 -3.32
CA GLY A 36 6.47 1.67 -3.27
C GLY A 36 6.44 3.19 -3.44
N ASP A 37 5.65 3.71 -4.37
CA ASP A 37 5.48 5.15 -4.59
C ASP A 37 4.82 5.85 -3.39
N VAL A 38 3.79 5.23 -2.80
CA VAL A 38 3.16 5.73 -1.56
C VAL A 38 4.18 5.75 -0.42
N LEU A 39 4.96 4.68 -0.25
CA LEU A 39 6.01 4.62 0.77
C LEU A 39 7.09 5.68 0.53
N GLY A 40 7.49 5.92 -0.72
CA GLY A 40 8.42 6.97 -1.10
C GLY A 40 7.94 8.36 -0.67
N ASN A 41 6.66 8.66 -0.87
CA ASN A 41 6.06 9.92 -0.40
C ASN A 41 6.15 10.06 1.12
N LEU A 42 5.87 8.98 1.88
CA LEU A 42 5.98 8.98 3.33
C LEU A 42 7.43 9.20 3.80
N ILE A 43 8.40 8.57 3.12
CA ILE A 43 9.83 8.72 3.42
C ILE A 43 10.29 10.17 3.21
N VAL A 44 9.90 10.80 2.10
CA VAL A 44 10.23 12.20 1.82
C VAL A 44 9.71 13.12 2.93
N ILE A 45 8.48 12.90 3.40
CA ILE A 45 7.89 13.67 4.50
C ILE A 45 8.64 13.41 5.81
N ALA A 46 8.90 12.15 6.16
CA ALA A 46 9.59 11.79 7.39
C ALA A 46 11.00 12.40 7.46
N ASN A 47 11.76 12.31 6.36
CA ASN A 47 13.09 12.90 6.22
C ASN A 47 13.08 14.42 6.37
N LYS A 48 12.07 15.11 5.83
CA LYS A 48 11.91 16.57 5.97
C LYS A 48 11.86 17.01 7.44
N TYR A 49 11.33 16.17 8.32
CA TYR A 49 11.21 16.44 9.75
C TYR A 49 12.23 15.69 10.60
N ASN A 50 13.23 15.04 9.97
CA ASN A 50 14.24 14.22 10.64
C ASN A 50 13.63 13.12 11.53
N ILE A 51 12.51 12.55 11.09
CA ILE A 51 11.82 11.44 11.75
C ILE A 51 12.29 10.14 11.08
N PRO A 52 12.91 9.20 11.81
CA PRO A 52 13.25 7.89 11.26
C PRO A 52 11.99 7.12 10.86
N LEU A 53 12.00 6.49 9.67
CA LEU A 53 10.85 5.70 9.21
C LEU A 53 10.49 4.57 10.18
N GLU A 54 11.48 3.96 10.83
CA GLU A 54 11.29 2.94 11.86
C GLU A 54 10.46 3.45 13.05
N GLU A 55 10.61 4.72 13.43
CA GLU A 55 9.82 5.34 14.49
C GLU A 55 8.34 5.42 14.11
N VAL A 56 8.05 5.78 12.85
CA VAL A 56 6.68 5.81 12.30
C VAL A 56 6.05 4.41 12.34
N PHE A 57 6.81 3.38 11.92
CA PHE A 57 6.36 1.99 11.97
C PHE A 57 6.05 1.53 13.40
N ASN A 58 6.95 1.79 14.34
CA ASN A 58 6.80 1.39 15.74
C ASN A 58 5.61 2.10 16.41
N ALA A 59 5.42 3.40 16.14
CA ALA A 59 4.26 4.15 16.63
C ALA A 59 2.94 3.57 16.12
N HIS A 60 2.87 3.20 14.84
CA HIS A 60 1.68 2.57 14.27
C HIS A 60 1.43 1.17 14.84
N LYS A 61 2.47 0.35 14.96
CA LYS A 61 2.40 -0.99 15.57
C LYS A 61 1.88 -0.90 17.01
N LYS A 62 2.43 0.02 17.81
CA LYS A 62 2.00 0.25 19.19
C LYS A 62 0.50 0.62 19.26
N LYS A 63 0.05 1.56 18.43
CA LYS A 63 -1.36 1.96 18.35
C LYS A 63 -2.28 0.79 18.01
N LEU A 64 -1.87 -0.08 17.08
CA LEU A 64 -2.63 -1.28 16.74
C LEU A 64 -2.64 -2.27 17.90
N SER A 65 -1.48 -2.56 18.50
CA SER A 65 -1.40 -3.45 19.67
C SER A 65 -2.29 -2.96 20.82
N GLU A 66 -2.29 -1.67 21.13
CA GLU A 66 -3.15 -1.08 22.16
C GLU A 66 -4.65 -1.20 21.83
N ARG A 67 -5.02 -1.07 20.54
CA ARG A 67 -6.41 -1.20 20.10
C ARG A 67 -6.93 -2.65 20.22
N TYR A 68 -6.07 -3.64 20.02
CA TYR A 68 -6.44 -5.05 20.00
C TYR A 68 -6.01 -5.83 21.25
N SER A 69 -5.28 -5.22 22.19
CA SER A 69 -4.93 -5.82 23.49
C SER A 69 -6.10 -5.90 24.47
N THR A 70 -7.25 -5.32 24.14
CA THR A 70 -8.49 -5.38 24.94
C THR A 70 -9.56 -6.29 24.32
N ALA A 71 -9.14 -7.29 23.52
CA ALA A 71 -10.00 -8.32 22.95
C ALA A 71 -9.82 -9.67 23.66
#